data_AF-A0A315WZ50-F1
#
_entry.id   AF-A0A315WZ50-F1
#
_cell.length_a   1.000
_cell.length_b   1.000
_cell.length_c   1.000
_cell.angle_alpha   90.00
_cell.angle_beta   90.00
_cell.angle_gamma   90.00
#
_symmetry.space_group_name_H-M   'P 1'
#
loop_
_entity.id
_entity.type
_entity.pdbx_description
1 polymer ?
#
loop_
_entity_poly.entity_id
_entity_poly.type
_entity_poly.pdbx_seq_one_letter_code
_entity_poly.pdbx_strand_id
1 'polypeptide(L)'
;MSKFEQPIIVPKGTVFKEYQVLTPEEELKLKMGGQRPESRQESQGKTSIEQAAEIMGTDFLGPDAVEKSLGVRLEQRDVPAIPFSKEDLERARELGQMLILRISKSPDDETLSMKKLNDLLKERFAKEGKGKVLYDEAGWKQNEDFYTSEAPQTAWALVSKEIVPGSTSKNYLEQTEILATYIQNSVFKDRPMPQEYADAIAELESQKTGIAALMGSNWQEAAKRLAELKLNELTRHTPVEALYDTDVRLLVHGDRLLEKTYTWTVRRLSGGKLVLVGYADADGARVSADEPGLRDDALGVSFSRSQ
;
A
#
# COMPACT_ATOMS: atom_id res chain seq x y z
N MET A 1 -19.50 -34.97 13.39
CA MET A 1 -19.67 -35.17 14.84
C MET A 1 -18.30 -34.98 15.48
N SER A 2 -18.18 -33.97 16.35
CA SER A 2 -16.94 -33.61 17.05
C SER A 2 -16.53 -34.73 18.03
N LYS A 3 -15.29 -35.24 17.94
CA LYS A 3 -14.69 -36.07 19.00
C LYS A 3 -14.08 -35.11 20.02
N PHE A 4 -14.77 -34.87 21.12
CA PHE A 4 -14.14 -34.32 22.31
C PHE A 4 -13.25 -35.40 22.93
N GLU A 5 -11.94 -35.13 23.03
CA GLU A 5 -11.04 -35.94 23.84
C GLU A 5 -11.44 -35.80 25.32
N GLN A 6 -11.62 -36.93 25.99
CA GLN A 6 -11.97 -36.96 27.41
C GLN A 6 -10.76 -36.57 28.27
N PRO A 7 -10.95 -35.88 29.41
CA PRO A 7 -9.87 -35.57 30.33
C PRO A 7 -9.30 -36.86 30.95
N ILE A 8 -7.97 -36.97 30.97
CA ILE A 8 -7.26 -38.06 31.63
C ILE A 8 -7.34 -37.85 33.14
N ILE A 9 -8.06 -38.74 33.83
CA ILE A 9 -8.14 -38.74 35.30
C ILE A 9 -7.09 -39.71 35.84
N VAL A 10 -6.09 -39.19 36.53
CA VAL A 10 -5.01 -40.00 37.12
C VAL A 10 -5.30 -40.24 38.62
N PRO A 11 -5.26 -41.48 39.13
CA PRO A 11 -5.49 -41.77 40.54
C PRO A 11 -4.43 -41.12 41.45
N LYS A 12 -4.89 -40.59 42.59
CA LYS A 12 -4.03 -39.89 43.56
C LYS A 12 -3.07 -40.89 44.22
N GLY A 13 -1.77 -40.78 43.90
CA GLY A 13 -0.69 -41.54 44.55
C GLY A 13 0.19 -42.40 43.63
N THR A 14 -0.05 -42.44 42.32
CA THR A 14 0.67 -43.34 41.39
C THR A 14 1.47 -42.59 40.31
N VAL A 15 1.94 -41.36 40.58
CA VAL A 15 2.68 -40.54 39.61
C VAL A 15 4.12 -40.32 40.07
N PHE A 16 4.90 -41.36 40.39
CA PHE A 16 6.29 -41.14 40.81
C PHE A 16 7.28 -42.24 40.40
N LYS A 17 7.13 -42.82 39.21
CA LYS A 17 8.23 -43.60 38.62
C LYS A 17 8.57 -43.28 37.17
N GLU A 18 7.65 -42.73 36.38
CA GLU A 18 7.88 -42.53 34.94
C GLU A 18 7.61 -41.11 34.44
N TYR A 19 7.17 -40.19 35.31
CA TYR A 19 6.85 -38.81 34.93
C TYR A 19 7.42 -37.84 35.96
N GLN A 20 8.22 -36.88 35.51
CA GLN A 20 8.71 -35.76 36.30
C GLN A 20 7.75 -34.59 36.14
N VAL A 21 7.25 -34.05 37.26
CA VAL A 21 6.50 -32.78 37.26
C VAL A 21 7.51 -31.65 37.22
N LEU A 22 7.48 -30.84 36.15
CA LEU A 22 8.37 -29.71 35.98
C LEU A 22 7.90 -28.53 36.84
N THR A 23 8.85 -27.81 37.42
CA THR A 23 8.59 -26.49 37.99
C THR A 23 8.32 -25.47 36.89
N PRO A 24 7.66 -24.33 37.17
CA PRO A 24 7.44 -23.28 36.18
C PRO A 24 8.73 -22.77 35.51
N GLU A 25 9.85 -22.76 36.22
CA GLU A 25 11.17 -22.37 35.65
C GLU A 25 11.76 -23.46 34.74
N GLU A 26 11.56 -24.74 35.06
CA GLU A 26 11.98 -25.86 34.21
C GLU A 26 11.10 -25.98 32.96
N GLU A 27 9.80 -25.69 33.07
CA GLU A 27 8.89 -25.55 31.94
C GLU A 27 9.31 -24.38 31.03
N LEU A 28 9.75 -23.26 31.62
CA LEU A 28 10.28 -22.12 30.88
C LEU A 28 11.60 -22.46 30.17
N LYS A 29 12.51 -23.19 30.83
CA LYS A 29 13.76 -23.68 30.21
C LYS A 29 13.54 -24.70 29.09
N LEU A 30 12.55 -25.58 29.21
CA LEU A 30 12.17 -26.51 28.14
C LEU A 30 11.51 -25.78 26.96
N LYS A 31 10.67 -24.77 27.22
CA LYS A 31 10.11 -23.88 26.18
C LYS A 31 11.17 -23.01 25.50
N MET A 32 12.25 -22.67 26.21
CA MET A 32 13.37 -21.90 25.69
C MET A 32 14.51 -22.76 25.08
N GLY A 33 14.51 -24.07 25.31
CA GLY A 33 15.57 -25.01 24.89
C GLY A 33 15.19 -25.94 23.72
N GLY A 34 13.93 -25.93 23.28
CA GLY A 34 13.48 -26.65 22.09
C GLY A 34 13.38 -25.68 20.91
N GLN A 35 14.25 -25.87 19.92
CA GLN A 35 14.16 -25.36 18.55
C GLN A 35 13.26 -24.14 18.36
N ARG A 36 13.90 -22.96 18.31
CA ARG A 36 13.37 -21.80 17.58
C ARG A 36 12.80 -22.35 16.25
N PRO A 37 11.51 -22.17 15.94
CA PRO A 37 11.02 -22.56 14.65
C PRO A 37 11.80 -21.74 13.62
N GLU A 38 12.71 -22.40 12.90
CA GLU A 38 13.20 -21.98 11.60
C GLU A 38 12.03 -22.04 10.63
N SER A 39 11.09 -21.11 10.80
CA SER A 39 10.18 -20.64 9.76
C SER A 39 10.17 -19.12 9.71
N ARG A 40 11.24 -18.48 10.19
CA ARG A 40 11.79 -17.38 9.39
C ARG A 40 12.28 -18.04 8.12
N GLN A 41 11.48 -17.97 7.07
CA GLN A 41 12.06 -17.60 5.79
C GLN A 41 12.97 -16.42 6.11
N GLU A 42 14.27 -16.69 6.12
CA GLU A 42 15.25 -15.64 5.92
C GLU A 42 14.76 -14.91 4.68
N SER A 43 14.19 -13.72 4.89
CA SER A 43 13.79 -12.83 3.82
C SER A 43 15.02 -12.67 2.95
N GLN A 44 14.96 -13.24 1.75
CA GLN A 44 15.97 -13.00 0.74
C GLN A 44 16.13 -11.48 0.60
N GLY A 45 17.28 -10.98 1.06
CA GLY A 45 17.78 -9.61 0.94
C GLY A 45 16.88 -8.49 1.48
N LYS A 46 17.09 -8.05 2.74
CA LYS A 46 16.71 -6.67 3.11
C LYS A 46 17.84 -5.74 2.71
N THR A 47 17.56 -4.78 1.83
CA THR A 47 18.56 -3.79 1.40
C THR A 47 18.77 -2.73 2.50
N SER A 48 20.01 -2.26 2.70
CA SER A 48 20.25 -1.12 3.61
C SER A 48 19.70 0.18 3.01
N ILE A 49 19.49 1.21 3.84
CA ILE A 49 19.02 2.52 3.38
C ILE A 49 20.02 3.14 2.38
N GLU A 50 21.31 3.04 2.69
CA GLU A 50 22.40 3.59 1.86
C GLU A 50 22.46 2.89 0.51
N GLN A 51 22.37 1.56 0.51
CA GLN A 51 22.39 0.77 -0.71
C GLN A 51 21.13 1.04 -1.56
N ALA A 52 19.97 1.19 -0.94
CA ALA A 52 18.74 1.53 -1.65
C ALA A 52 18.81 2.93 -2.28
N ALA A 53 19.38 3.90 -1.55
CA ALA A 53 19.62 5.25 -2.06
C ALA A 53 20.60 5.25 -3.24
N GLU A 54 21.65 4.44 -3.19
CA GLU A 54 22.59 4.27 -4.31
C GLU A 54 21.90 3.68 -5.55
N ILE A 55 21.10 2.63 -5.37
CA ILE A 55 20.41 1.96 -6.49
C ILE A 55 19.38 2.89 -7.12
N MET A 56 18.52 3.51 -6.31
CA MET A 56 17.37 4.30 -6.76
C MET A 56 17.76 5.73 -7.16
N GLY A 57 18.89 6.24 -6.70
CA GLY A 57 19.39 7.58 -7.03
C GLY A 57 18.38 8.68 -6.65
N THR A 58 18.04 9.54 -7.61
CA THR A 58 17.05 10.62 -7.40
C THR A 58 15.62 10.12 -7.16
N ASP A 59 15.35 8.85 -7.41
CA ASP A 59 14.04 8.25 -7.15
C ASP A 59 13.99 7.56 -5.77
N PHE A 60 14.96 7.85 -4.89
CA PHE A 60 14.93 7.52 -3.47
C PHE A 60 14.36 8.69 -2.64
N LEU A 61 13.23 8.45 -1.99
CA LEU A 61 12.53 9.42 -1.11
C LEU A 61 12.46 8.87 0.32
N GLY A 62 13.60 8.89 1.02
CA GLY A 62 13.75 8.38 2.39
C GLY A 62 13.50 9.41 3.51
N PRO A 63 14.06 9.21 4.72
CA PRO A 63 13.85 10.10 5.87
C PRO A 63 14.12 11.59 5.57
N ASP A 64 15.16 11.91 4.82
CA ASP A 64 15.48 13.30 4.44
C ASP A 64 14.38 13.92 3.56
N ALA A 65 13.74 13.13 2.69
CA ALA A 65 12.61 13.57 1.89
C ALA A 65 11.41 13.88 2.78
N VAL A 66 11.15 13.03 3.79
CA VAL A 66 10.09 13.24 4.79
C VAL A 66 10.33 14.51 5.59
N GLU A 67 11.55 14.74 6.10
CA GLU A 67 11.90 15.95 6.84
C GLU A 67 11.77 17.20 5.94
N LYS A 68 12.33 17.16 4.72
CA LYS A 68 12.27 18.27 3.77
C LYS A 68 10.84 18.63 3.37
N SER A 69 9.95 17.64 3.21
CA SER A 69 8.59 17.85 2.70
C SER A 69 7.58 18.14 3.82
N LEU A 70 7.59 17.36 4.89
CA LEU A 70 6.58 17.40 5.95
C LEU A 70 7.07 18.03 7.26
N GLY A 71 8.38 18.31 7.38
CA GLY A 71 8.97 18.83 8.61
C GLY A 71 9.02 17.78 9.74
N VAL A 72 8.88 16.50 9.41
CA VAL A 72 8.96 15.39 10.37
C VAL A 72 10.35 14.80 10.34
N ARG A 73 11.09 14.94 11.44
CA ARG A 73 12.38 14.27 11.61
C ARG A 73 12.18 12.92 12.28
N LEU A 74 12.48 11.85 11.55
CA LEU A 74 12.38 10.48 12.04
C LEU A 74 13.65 10.08 12.79
N GLU A 75 13.50 9.43 13.95
CA GLU A 75 14.62 8.73 14.56
C GLU A 75 14.88 7.40 13.82
N GLN A 76 16.10 6.89 13.89
CA GLN A 76 16.47 5.64 13.22
C GLN A 76 15.58 4.45 13.62
N ARG A 77 15.08 4.43 14.87
CA ARG A 77 14.17 3.38 15.37
C ARG A 77 12.77 3.44 14.75
N ASP A 78 12.37 4.61 14.26
CA ASP A 78 11.04 4.85 13.69
C ASP A 78 11.02 4.60 12.17
N VAL A 79 12.20 4.46 11.55
CA VAL A 79 12.33 4.13 10.13
C VAL A 79 12.24 2.60 9.96
N PRO A 80 11.21 2.08 9.27
CA PRO A 80 11.09 0.65 9.03
C PRO A 80 12.24 0.14 8.16
N ALA A 81 12.59 -1.14 8.31
CA ALA A 81 13.53 -1.78 7.40
C ALA A 81 12.95 -1.85 5.98
N ILE A 82 13.79 -1.66 4.97
CA ILE A 82 13.36 -1.77 3.56
C ILE A 82 12.99 -3.25 3.29
N PRO A 83 11.75 -3.53 2.86
CA PRO A 83 11.30 -4.90 2.63
C PRO A 83 11.69 -5.44 1.25
N PHE A 84 12.32 -4.61 0.41
CA PHE A 84 12.72 -4.93 -0.95
C PHE A 84 14.19 -5.38 -1.05
N SER A 85 14.40 -6.42 -1.84
CA SER A 85 15.74 -6.90 -2.21
C SER A 85 16.46 -5.92 -3.13
N LYS A 86 17.78 -6.10 -3.27
CA LYS A 86 18.57 -5.33 -4.22
C LYS A 86 17.99 -5.46 -5.63
N GLU A 87 17.65 -6.69 -6.01
CA GLU A 87 17.10 -7.04 -7.30
C GLU A 87 15.70 -6.44 -7.49
N ASP A 88 14.89 -6.30 -6.44
CA ASP A 88 13.61 -5.58 -6.50
C ASP A 88 13.82 -4.10 -6.83
N LEU A 89 14.79 -3.45 -6.18
CA LEU A 89 15.08 -2.03 -6.37
C LEU A 89 15.68 -1.76 -7.76
N GLU A 90 16.60 -2.59 -8.22
CA GLU A 90 17.15 -2.50 -9.59
C GLU A 90 16.04 -2.64 -10.62
N ARG A 91 15.13 -3.61 -10.45
CA ARG A 91 13.99 -3.78 -11.35
C ARG A 91 13.01 -2.62 -11.27
N ALA A 92 12.74 -2.11 -10.08
CA ALA A 92 11.85 -0.96 -9.89
C ALA A 92 12.39 0.28 -10.62
N ARG A 93 13.70 0.53 -10.53
CA ARG A 93 14.38 1.59 -11.27
C ARG A 93 14.24 1.43 -12.78
N GLU A 94 14.45 0.21 -13.32
CA GLU A 94 14.24 -0.06 -14.76
C GLU A 94 12.81 0.22 -15.21
N LEU A 95 11.83 -0.01 -14.33
CA LEU A 95 10.41 0.23 -14.58
C LEU A 95 9.98 1.69 -14.33
N GLY A 96 10.92 2.59 -14.02
CA GLY A 96 10.62 4.00 -13.76
C GLY A 96 9.84 4.22 -12.46
N GLN A 97 10.06 3.38 -11.45
CA GLN A 97 9.46 3.51 -10.13
C GLN A 97 10.37 4.30 -9.19
N MET A 98 9.77 4.84 -8.12
CA MET A 98 10.45 5.45 -6.99
C MET A 98 10.25 4.61 -5.73
N LEU A 99 11.25 4.66 -4.84
CA LEU A 99 11.17 4.10 -3.50
C LEU A 99 10.87 5.25 -2.54
N ILE A 100 9.71 5.22 -1.90
CA ILE A 100 9.26 6.28 -1.00
C ILE A 100 8.96 5.74 0.39
N LEU A 101 9.45 6.43 1.42
CA LEU A 101 9.06 6.23 2.81
C LEU A 101 7.80 7.05 3.10
N ARG A 102 6.70 6.36 3.40
CA ARG A 102 5.46 6.98 3.86
C ARG A 102 5.43 7.01 5.38
N ILE A 103 4.71 7.97 5.95
CA ILE A 103 4.49 8.08 7.41
C ILE A 103 3.00 8.23 7.71
N SER A 104 2.57 7.67 8.83
CA SER A 104 1.17 7.73 9.29
C SER A 104 0.86 8.93 10.20
N LYS A 105 1.88 9.66 10.64
CA LYS A 105 1.80 10.71 11.66
C LYS A 105 2.35 12.04 11.17
N SER A 106 1.69 13.14 11.55
CA SER A 106 2.15 14.51 11.31
C SER A 106 3.15 14.99 12.38
N PRO A 107 3.76 16.19 12.23
CA PRO A 107 4.71 16.72 13.23
C PRO A 107 4.16 16.88 14.65
N ASP A 108 2.83 16.98 14.80
CA ASP A 108 2.11 17.08 16.06
C ASP A 108 1.51 15.73 16.53
N ASP A 109 1.98 14.61 15.97
CA ASP A 109 1.58 13.22 16.30
C ASP A 109 0.10 12.89 16.02
N GLU A 110 -0.60 13.77 15.31
CA GLU A 110 -1.92 13.48 14.76
C GLU A 110 -1.82 12.52 13.57
N THR A 111 -2.93 11.84 13.27
CA THR A 111 -3.03 10.98 12.09
C THR A 111 -2.87 11.84 10.83
N LEU A 112 -1.94 11.46 9.96
CA LEU A 112 -1.67 12.16 8.70
C LEU A 112 -2.71 11.80 7.63
N SER A 113 -3.95 12.24 7.86
CA SER A 113 -5.03 12.10 6.88
C SER A 113 -4.86 13.04 5.70
N MET A 114 -5.65 12.83 4.64
CA MET A 114 -5.66 13.72 3.48
C MET A 114 -5.97 15.17 3.89
N LYS A 115 -6.93 15.35 4.80
CA LYS A 115 -7.24 16.65 5.39
C LYS A 115 -6.02 17.23 6.13
N LYS A 116 -5.37 16.44 6.98
CA LYS A 116 -4.20 16.88 7.76
C LYS A 116 -3.03 17.26 6.86
N LEU A 117 -2.78 16.48 5.80
CA LEU A 117 -1.74 16.74 4.82
C LEU A 117 -2.00 18.06 4.08
N ASN A 118 -3.24 18.30 3.64
CA ASN A 118 -3.62 19.58 3.03
C ASN A 118 -3.43 20.76 3.99
N ASP A 119 -3.89 20.64 5.25
CA ASP A 119 -3.73 21.69 6.26
C ASP A 119 -2.26 21.97 6.59
N LEU A 120 -1.41 20.94 6.60
CA LEU A 120 0.03 21.06 6.84
C LEU A 120 0.75 21.79 5.69
N LEU A 121 0.35 21.55 4.44
CA LEU A 121 1.11 21.95 3.27
C LEU A 121 0.58 23.19 2.53
N LYS A 122 -0.70 23.54 2.67
CA LYS A 122 -1.34 24.61 1.86
C LYS A 122 -0.63 25.97 1.93
N GLU A 123 -0.26 26.42 3.13
CA GLU A 123 0.43 27.71 3.31
C GLU A 123 1.83 27.69 2.71
N ARG A 124 2.53 26.54 2.84
CA ARG A 124 3.86 26.34 2.26
C ARG A 124 3.79 26.35 0.74
N PHE A 125 2.83 25.63 0.16
CA PHE A 125 2.62 25.58 -1.29
C PHE A 125 2.35 26.97 -1.86
N ALA A 126 1.49 27.76 -1.21
CA ALA A 126 1.23 29.14 -1.61
C ALA A 126 2.48 30.01 -1.55
N LYS A 127 3.25 29.93 -0.44
CA LYS A 127 4.49 30.71 -0.25
C LYS A 127 5.59 30.35 -1.24
N GLU A 128 5.74 29.08 -1.58
CA GLU A 128 6.78 28.57 -2.49
C GLU A 128 6.35 28.58 -3.97
N GLY A 129 5.15 29.09 -4.29
CA GLY A 129 4.64 29.14 -5.66
C GLY A 129 4.38 27.75 -6.28
N LYS A 130 4.02 26.77 -5.44
CA LYS A 130 3.75 25.37 -5.84
C LYS A 130 2.28 25.11 -6.17
N GLY A 131 1.43 26.13 -6.15
CA GLY A 131 0.00 26.00 -6.42
C GLY A 131 -0.78 25.60 -5.17
N LYS A 132 -1.82 24.77 -5.32
CA LYS A 132 -2.56 24.19 -4.20
C LYS A 132 -2.18 22.72 -3.98
N VAL A 133 -2.45 22.22 -2.79
CA VAL A 133 -2.33 20.79 -2.45
C VAL A 133 -3.52 20.03 -3.04
N LEU A 134 -4.74 20.46 -2.68
CA LEU A 134 -5.99 19.95 -3.24
C LEU A 134 -6.70 21.01 -4.08
N TYR A 135 -7.34 20.58 -5.17
CA TYR A 135 -8.18 21.43 -6.02
C TYR A 135 -9.37 22.03 -5.25
N ASP A 136 -10.05 21.16 -4.52
CA ASP A 136 -11.15 21.48 -3.60
C ASP A 136 -10.76 20.90 -2.24
N GLU A 137 -10.74 21.73 -1.19
CA GLU A 137 -10.28 21.33 0.14
C GLU A 137 -11.10 20.15 0.66
N ALA A 138 -12.35 20.38 1.07
CA ALA A 138 -13.20 19.35 1.67
C ALA A 138 -14.30 18.88 0.72
N GLY A 139 -15.00 19.79 0.04
CA GLY A 139 -16.02 19.44 -0.96
C GLY A 139 -17.00 18.34 -0.54
N TRP A 140 -17.29 17.45 -1.49
CA TRP A 140 -18.15 16.28 -1.27
C TRP A 140 -17.53 15.22 -0.33
N LYS A 141 -16.20 15.23 -0.15
CA LYS A 141 -15.44 14.21 0.61
C LYS A 141 -15.29 14.55 2.10
N GLN A 142 -15.84 15.67 2.57
CA GLN A 142 -15.68 16.18 3.94
C GLN A 142 -16.05 15.20 5.06
N ASN A 143 -16.91 14.22 4.78
CA ASN A 143 -17.37 13.21 5.73
C ASN A 143 -16.90 11.78 5.38
N GLU A 144 -16.02 11.64 4.38
CA GLU A 144 -15.51 10.33 3.98
C GLU A 144 -14.28 9.94 4.82
N ASP A 145 -14.21 8.68 5.22
CA ASP A 145 -13.12 8.17 6.09
C ASP A 145 -11.75 8.31 5.41
N PHE A 146 -11.67 8.05 4.10
CA PHE A 146 -10.43 8.19 3.34
C PHE A 146 -9.87 9.63 3.33
N TYR A 147 -10.73 10.63 3.59
CA TYR A 147 -10.33 12.03 3.66
C TYR A 147 -9.99 12.47 5.08
N THR A 148 -10.78 12.02 6.06
CA THR A 148 -10.76 12.56 7.42
C THR A 148 -9.85 11.80 8.37
N SER A 149 -9.77 10.48 8.25
CA SER A 149 -9.22 9.60 9.30
C SER A 149 -8.24 8.54 8.79
N GLU A 150 -8.32 8.12 7.52
CA GLU A 150 -7.33 7.22 6.93
C GLU A 150 -5.98 7.91 6.79
N ALA A 151 -4.89 7.19 7.05
CA ALA A 151 -3.52 7.65 6.83
C ALA A 151 -2.72 6.59 6.06
N PRO A 152 -1.62 7.00 5.38
CA PRO A 152 -0.65 6.05 4.85
C PRO A 152 -0.13 5.14 5.95
N GLN A 153 0.25 3.92 5.62
CA GLN A 153 1.05 3.11 6.55
C GLN A 153 2.47 3.69 6.64
N THR A 154 3.07 3.67 7.83
CA THR A 154 4.50 3.97 7.97
C THR A 154 5.31 2.82 7.41
N ALA A 155 5.63 2.89 6.12
CA ALA A 155 6.24 1.80 5.36
C ALA A 155 7.00 2.32 4.13
N TRP A 156 7.85 1.47 3.57
CA TRP A 156 8.46 1.69 2.27
C TRP A 156 7.52 1.21 1.16
N ALA A 157 7.39 2.01 0.10
CA ALA A 157 6.61 1.66 -1.08
C ALA A 157 7.43 1.84 -2.36
N LEU A 158 7.25 0.92 -3.30
CA LEU A 158 7.68 1.08 -4.69
C LEU A 158 6.50 1.57 -5.52
N VAL A 159 6.65 2.75 -6.11
CA VAL A 159 5.55 3.50 -6.75
C VAL A 159 5.93 3.90 -8.16
N SER A 160 5.05 3.69 -9.12
CA SER A 160 5.29 4.08 -10.52
C SER A 160 5.13 5.59 -10.68
N LYS A 161 6.11 6.23 -11.34
CA LYS A 161 6.04 7.66 -11.64
C LYS A 161 5.00 7.98 -12.73
N GLU A 162 4.77 7.02 -13.62
CA GLU A 162 3.77 7.06 -14.68
C GLU A 162 2.72 5.97 -14.45
N ILE A 163 1.54 6.16 -15.06
CA ILE A 163 0.53 5.10 -15.11
C ILE A 163 1.03 3.89 -15.89
N VAL A 164 0.57 2.70 -15.48
CA VAL A 164 0.93 1.44 -16.14
C VAL A 164 0.52 1.50 -17.62
N PRO A 165 1.44 1.18 -18.55
CA PRO A 165 1.17 1.27 -19.98
C PRO A 165 -0.08 0.48 -20.42
N GLY A 166 -0.92 1.11 -21.23
CA GLY A 166 -2.14 0.49 -21.77
C GLY A 166 -3.34 0.47 -20.81
N SER A 167 -3.20 1.04 -19.60
CA SER A 167 -4.27 1.11 -18.61
C SER A 167 -5.29 2.24 -18.81
N THR A 168 -5.01 3.21 -19.67
CA THR A 168 -5.97 4.29 -19.99
C THR A 168 -7.13 3.80 -20.87
N SER A 169 -8.26 4.51 -20.83
CA SER A 169 -9.49 4.13 -21.56
C SER A 169 -10.03 2.75 -21.17
N LYS A 170 -9.58 2.22 -20.04
CA LYS A 170 -10.02 0.95 -19.46
C LYS A 170 -10.87 1.21 -18.24
N ASN A 171 -11.83 0.32 -18.02
CA ASN A 171 -12.61 0.33 -16.79
C ASN A 171 -11.80 -0.25 -15.62
N TYR A 172 -12.32 -0.18 -14.40
CA TYR A 172 -11.56 -0.59 -13.21
C TYR A 172 -11.15 -2.08 -13.24
N LEU A 173 -12.05 -2.96 -13.70
CA LEU A 173 -11.77 -4.40 -13.82
C LEU A 173 -10.67 -4.67 -14.85
N GLU A 174 -10.78 -4.08 -16.03
CA GLU A 174 -9.78 -4.24 -17.10
C GLU A 174 -8.41 -3.69 -16.68
N GLN A 175 -8.36 -2.58 -15.95
CA GLN A 175 -7.11 -2.08 -15.36
C GLN A 175 -6.54 -3.06 -14.34
N THR A 176 -7.39 -3.77 -13.59
CA THR A 176 -6.97 -4.80 -12.63
C THR A 176 -6.38 -6.02 -13.35
N GLU A 177 -6.93 -6.42 -14.50
CA GLU A 177 -6.34 -7.46 -15.37
C GLU A 177 -4.99 -7.02 -15.97
N ILE A 178 -4.87 -5.74 -16.35
CA ILE A 178 -3.60 -5.16 -16.80
C ILE A 178 -2.57 -5.13 -15.68
N LEU A 179 -2.98 -4.79 -14.45
CA LEU A 179 -2.10 -4.88 -13.27
C LEU A 179 -1.58 -6.30 -13.05
N ALA A 180 -2.46 -7.32 -13.10
CA ALA A 180 -2.04 -8.72 -12.98
C ALA A 180 -0.97 -9.07 -14.03
N THR A 181 -1.21 -8.68 -15.28
CA THR A 181 -0.27 -8.89 -16.40
C THR A 181 1.05 -8.14 -16.18
N TYR A 182 0.99 -6.88 -15.73
CA TYR A 182 2.16 -6.05 -15.45
C TYR A 182 3.02 -6.65 -14.33
N ILE A 183 2.39 -7.19 -13.28
CA ILE A 183 3.08 -7.82 -12.16
C ILE A 183 3.83 -9.07 -12.63
N GLN A 184 3.16 -9.94 -13.38
CA GLN A 184 3.75 -11.19 -13.88
C GLN A 184 4.87 -10.93 -14.90
N ASN A 185 4.61 -10.05 -15.87
CA ASN A 185 5.48 -9.92 -17.06
C ASN A 185 6.50 -8.79 -16.94
N SER A 186 6.32 -7.87 -15.98
CA SER A 186 7.22 -6.74 -15.77
C SER A 186 7.85 -6.76 -14.38
N VAL A 187 7.06 -6.74 -13.30
CA VAL A 187 7.61 -6.63 -11.93
C VAL A 187 8.42 -7.86 -11.54
N PHE A 188 7.87 -9.06 -11.75
CA PHE A 188 8.53 -10.33 -11.43
C PHE A 188 9.02 -11.07 -12.68
N LYS A 189 9.29 -10.34 -13.76
CA LYS A 189 9.82 -10.93 -14.99
C LYS A 189 11.07 -11.76 -14.69
N ASP A 190 11.10 -12.99 -15.22
CA ASP A 190 12.20 -13.95 -15.10
C ASP A 190 12.57 -14.32 -13.65
N ARG A 191 11.65 -14.09 -12.69
CA ARG A 191 11.84 -14.35 -11.26
C ARG A 191 10.62 -15.03 -10.65
N PRO A 192 10.78 -15.79 -9.56
CA PRO A 192 9.62 -16.31 -8.83
C PRO A 192 8.79 -15.16 -8.26
N MET A 193 7.50 -15.14 -8.61
CA MET A 193 6.54 -14.22 -8.02
C MET A 193 6.16 -14.70 -6.61
N PRO A 194 6.13 -13.82 -5.58
CA PRO A 194 5.67 -14.18 -4.25
C PRO A 194 4.26 -14.77 -4.26
N GLN A 195 4.01 -15.75 -3.38
CA GLN A 195 2.74 -16.49 -3.33
C GLN A 195 1.54 -15.55 -3.13
N GLU A 196 1.68 -14.48 -2.35
CA GLU A 196 0.62 -13.50 -2.12
C GLU A 196 0.08 -12.87 -3.41
N TYR A 197 0.95 -12.60 -4.40
CA TYR A 197 0.53 -12.07 -5.70
C TYR A 197 -0.06 -13.17 -6.58
N ALA A 198 0.48 -14.39 -6.51
CA ALA A 198 -0.09 -15.53 -7.23
C ALA A 198 -1.53 -15.81 -6.77
N ASP A 199 -1.77 -15.82 -5.47
CA ASP A 199 -3.09 -16.03 -4.86
C ASP A 199 -4.06 -14.89 -5.21
N ALA A 200 -3.59 -13.64 -5.14
CA ALA A 200 -4.38 -12.47 -5.51
C ALA A 200 -4.78 -12.44 -7.00
N ILE A 201 -3.90 -12.90 -7.90
CA ILE A 201 -4.22 -13.03 -9.33
C ILE A 201 -5.19 -14.20 -9.55
N ALA A 202 -5.01 -15.32 -8.87
CA ALA A 202 -5.96 -16.44 -8.94
C ALA A 202 -7.35 -16.05 -8.43
N GLU A 203 -7.43 -15.22 -7.37
CA GLU A 203 -8.67 -14.63 -6.89
C GLU A 203 -9.35 -13.81 -7.98
N LEU A 204 -8.63 -12.86 -8.61
CA LEU A 204 -9.15 -12.07 -9.72
C LEU A 204 -9.72 -12.97 -10.83
N GLU A 205 -8.95 -13.95 -11.29
CA GLU A 205 -9.37 -14.85 -12.37
C GLU A 205 -10.64 -15.63 -12.02
N SER A 206 -10.80 -16.04 -10.76
CA SER A 206 -12.00 -16.75 -10.29
C SER A 206 -13.24 -15.86 -10.22
N GLN A 207 -13.08 -14.56 -9.97
CA GLN A 207 -14.19 -13.63 -9.72
C GLN A 207 -14.55 -12.74 -10.92
N LYS A 208 -13.62 -12.51 -11.86
CA LYS A 208 -13.75 -11.46 -12.89
C LYS A 208 -15.00 -11.57 -13.76
N THR A 209 -15.42 -12.77 -14.15
CA THR A 209 -16.65 -12.97 -14.93
C THR A 209 -17.89 -12.54 -14.16
N GLY A 210 -17.95 -12.87 -12.86
CA GLY A 210 -19.05 -12.48 -11.97
C GLY A 210 -19.07 -10.97 -11.73
N ILE A 211 -17.90 -10.38 -11.50
CA ILE A 211 -17.75 -8.93 -11.35
C ILE A 211 -18.20 -8.20 -12.62
N ALA A 212 -17.75 -8.65 -13.80
CA ALA A 212 -18.12 -8.06 -15.08
C ALA A 212 -19.64 -8.05 -15.31
N ALA A 213 -20.34 -9.13 -14.96
CA ALA A 213 -21.81 -9.19 -15.05
C ALA A 213 -22.50 -8.21 -14.10
N LEU A 214 -21.92 -7.97 -12.91
CA LEU A 214 -22.46 -7.03 -11.92
C LEU A 214 -22.25 -5.58 -12.35
N MET A 215 -21.20 -5.25 -13.10
CA MET A 215 -20.90 -3.86 -13.48
C MET A 215 -22.04 -3.15 -14.23
N GLY A 216 -22.86 -3.88 -14.99
CA GLY A 216 -24.01 -3.32 -15.71
C GLY A 216 -25.36 -3.44 -14.98
N SER A 217 -25.43 -4.22 -13.89
CA SER A 217 -26.70 -4.58 -13.23
C SER A 217 -26.77 -4.17 -11.75
N ASN A 218 -25.65 -4.29 -11.04
CA ASN A 218 -25.46 -3.88 -9.66
C ASN A 218 -24.01 -3.37 -9.50
N TRP A 219 -23.77 -2.18 -10.04
CA TRP A 219 -22.43 -1.61 -10.10
C TRP A 219 -21.86 -1.34 -8.70
N GLN A 220 -22.69 -1.10 -7.68
CA GLN A 220 -22.22 -0.94 -6.30
C GLN A 220 -21.58 -2.22 -5.76
N GLU A 221 -22.20 -3.38 -6.00
CA GLU A 221 -21.63 -4.67 -5.61
C GLU A 221 -20.38 -4.99 -6.43
N ALA A 222 -20.36 -4.65 -7.73
CA ALA A 222 -19.15 -4.78 -8.54
C ALA A 222 -18.01 -3.91 -7.98
N ALA A 223 -18.28 -2.64 -7.67
CA ALA A 223 -17.32 -1.73 -7.07
C ALA A 223 -16.79 -2.29 -5.76
N LYS A 224 -17.68 -2.78 -4.88
CA LYS A 224 -17.31 -3.42 -3.61
C LYS A 224 -16.34 -4.57 -3.82
N ARG A 225 -16.70 -5.55 -4.65
CA ARG A 225 -15.83 -6.71 -4.94
C ARG A 225 -14.50 -6.28 -5.53
N LEU A 226 -14.49 -5.31 -6.45
CA LEU A 226 -13.27 -4.78 -7.05
C LEU A 226 -12.35 -4.11 -6.04
N ALA A 227 -12.89 -3.31 -5.12
CA ALA A 227 -12.12 -2.69 -4.05
C ALA A 227 -11.53 -3.75 -3.09
N GLU A 228 -12.30 -4.80 -2.78
CA GLU A 228 -11.93 -5.85 -1.84
C GLU A 228 -11.00 -6.94 -2.44
N LEU A 229 -10.79 -6.96 -3.76
CA LEU A 229 -9.83 -7.89 -4.40
C LEU A 229 -8.44 -7.69 -3.80
N LYS A 230 -7.80 -8.78 -3.36
CA LYS A 230 -6.48 -8.73 -2.74
C LYS A 230 -5.44 -8.09 -3.64
N LEU A 231 -5.55 -8.28 -4.96
CA LEU A 231 -4.64 -7.68 -5.92
C LEU A 231 -4.68 -6.15 -5.84
N ASN A 232 -5.86 -5.55 -5.72
CA ASN A 232 -6.03 -4.11 -5.64
C ASN A 232 -5.54 -3.56 -4.30
N GLU A 233 -5.82 -4.23 -3.18
CA GLU A 233 -5.26 -3.88 -1.86
C GLU A 233 -3.73 -3.95 -1.83
N LEU A 234 -3.10 -4.84 -2.60
CA LEU A 234 -1.64 -4.97 -2.65
C LEU A 234 -0.94 -3.98 -3.60
N THR A 235 -1.66 -3.39 -4.55
CA THR A 235 -1.02 -2.77 -5.73
C THR A 235 -1.56 -1.39 -6.13
N ARG A 236 -2.62 -0.92 -5.47
CA ARG A 236 -3.15 0.43 -5.66
C ARG A 236 -2.95 1.26 -4.41
N HIS A 237 -2.78 2.56 -4.62
CA HIS A 237 -2.79 3.55 -3.56
C HIS A 237 -4.16 3.61 -2.89
N THR A 238 -4.16 3.93 -1.60
CA THR A 238 -5.25 4.67 -0.98
C THR A 238 -5.26 6.13 -1.49
N PRO A 239 -6.38 6.87 -1.34
CA PRO A 239 -6.42 8.27 -1.74
C PRO A 239 -5.35 9.14 -1.07
N VAL A 240 -5.12 8.95 0.24
CA VAL A 240 -4.11 9.72 0.99
C VAL A 240 -2.69 9.40 0.56
N GLU A 241 -2.40 8.15 0.19
CA GLU A 241 -1.09 7.77 -0.35
C GLU A 241 -0.82 8.39 -1.73
N ALA A 242 -1.81 8.41 -2.61
CA ALA A 242 -1.65 9.07 -3.92
C ALA A 242 -1.35 10.57 -3.78
N LEU A 243 -2.01 11.24 -2.81
CA LEU A 243 -1.73 12.64 -2.51
C LEU A 243 -0.32 12.81 -1.89
N TYR A 244 -0.01 12.00 -0.87
CA TYR A 244 1.29 12.00 -0.19
C TYR A 244 2.45 11.90 -1.17
N ASP A 245 2.41 10.90 -2.05
CA ASP A 245 3.48 10.63 -3.00
C ASP A 245 3.68 11.79 -3.99
N THR A 246 2.57 12.39 -4.42
CA THR A 246 2.56 13.56 -5.32
C THR A 246 3.19 14.78 -4.63
N ASP A 247 2.77 15.09 -3.40
CA ASP A 247 3.23 16.25 -2.66
C ASP A 247 4.70 16.14 -2.26
N VAL A 248 5.12 14.97 -1.77
CA VAL A 248 6.52 14.71 -1.40
C VAL A 248 7.41 14.82 -2.64
N ARG A 249 7.03 14.23 -3.77
CA ARG A 249 7.81 14.34 -5.02
C ARG A 249 7.94 15.80 -5.46
N LEU A 250 6.86 16.56 -5.44
CA LEU A 250 6.84 17.97 -5.85
C LEU A 250 7.72 18.83 -4.93
N LEU A 251 7.68 18.62 -3.62
CA LEU A 251 8.49 19.37 -2.66
C LEU A 251 9.97 19.02 -2.71
N VAL A 252 10.31 17.77 -3.02
CA VAL A 252 11.70 17.32 -3.06
C VAL A 252 12.36 17.65 -4.40
N HIS A 253 11.68 17.40 -5.51
CA HIS A 253 12.26 17.48 -6.87
C HIS A 253 11.63 18.55 -7.76
N GLY A 254 10.41 19.01 -7.46
CA GLY A 254 9.69 19.94 -8.33
C GLY A 254 8.85 19.26 -9.42
N ASP A 255 8.86 17.93 -9.49
CA ASP A 255 8.10 17.15 -10.47
C ASP A 255 6.67 16.88 -9.97
N ARG A 256 5.67 16.93 -10.86
CA ARG A 256 4.28 16.61 -10.55
C ARG A 256 3.93 15.20 -11.02
N LEU A 257 3.68 14.31 -10.08
CA LEU A 257 3.07 13.01 -10.41
C LEU A 257 1.60 13.22 -10.76
N LEU A 258 1.09 12.42 -11.70
CA LEU A 258 -0.33 12.45 -12.10
C LEU A 258 -0.83 13.86 -12.52
N GLU A 259 0.03 14.71 -13.09
CA GLU A 259 -0.33 16.09 -13.45
C GLU A 259 -1.50 16.16 -14.45
N LYS A 260 -1.58 15.20 -15.38
CA LYS A 260 -2.56 15.19 -16.48
C LYS A 260 -3.41 13.92 -16.50
N THR A 261 -3.29 13.09 -15.47
CA THR A 261 -3.92 11.77 -15.42
C THR A 261 -4.54 11.54 -14.07
N TYR A 262 -5.51 10.64 -14.02
CA TYR A 262 -6.05 10.07 -12.80
C TYR A 262 -5.54 8.65 -12.60
N THR A 263 -5.36 8.27 -11.34
CA THR A 263 -5.31 6.86 -10.94
C THR A 263 -6.56 6.49 -10.16
N TRP A 264 -7.13 5.34 -10.51
CA TRP A 264 -8.04 4.64 -9.62
C TRP A 264 -7.32 4.20 -8.34
N THR A 265 -7.90 4.52 -7.19
CA THR A 265 -7.42 4.09 -5.86
C THR A 265 -8.16 2.82 -5.42
N VAL A 266 -7.72 2.19 -4.34
CA VAL A 266 -8.39 1.00 -3.78
C VAL A 266 -9.69 1.33 -3.03
N ARG A 267 -9.96 2.60 -2.71
CA ARG A 267 -11.08 2.98 -1.84
C ARG A 267 -12.36 3.29 -2.61
N ARG A 268 -13.47 3.15 -1.89
CA ARG A 268 -14.81 3.58 -2.31
C ARG A 268 -15.31 4.66 -1.38
N LEU A 269 -16.14 5.55 -1.91
CA LEU A 269 -16.95 6.45 -1.09
C LEU A 269 -18.20 5.74 -0.55
N SER A 270 -18.82 6.32 0.46
CA SER A 270 -20.02 5.81 1.13
C SER A 270 -21.17 5.42 0.18
N GLY A 271 -21.39 6.20 -0.88
CA GLY A 271 -22.35 5.94 -1.97
C GLY A 271 -21.95 4.83 -2.97
N GLY A 272 -20.83 4.13 -2.76
CA GLY A 272 -20.42 2.95 -3.52
C GLY A 272 -19.45 3.21 -4.68
N LYS A 273 -19.33 4.44 -5.17
CA LYS A 273 -18.38 4.78 -6.26
C LYS A 273 -16.94 4.56 -5.81
N LEU A 274 -16.09 4.17 -6.74
CA LEU A 274 -14.64 4.06 -6.51
C LEU A 274 -14.05 5.46 -6.48
N VAL A 275 -12.95 5.66 -5.76
CA VAL A 275 -12.26 6.95 -5.62
C VAL A 275 -11.07 7.01 -6.57
N LEU A 276 -10.90 8.14 -7.25
CA LEU A 276 -9.75 8.41 -8.11
C LEU A 276 -9.07 9.72 -7.72
N VAL A 277 -7.74 9.76 -7.84
CA VAL A 277 -6.88 10.90 -7.48
C VAL A 277 -5.93 11.20 -8.63
N GLY A 278 -5.70 12.48 -8.90
CA GLY A 278 -4.80 12.91 -9.97
C GLY A 278 -5.11 14.32 -10.46
N TYR A 279 -4.74 14.62 -11.71
CA TYR A 279 -4.70 15.99 -12.24
C TYR A 279 -4.05 16.97 -11.24
N ALA A 280 -2.89 16.59 -10.71
CA ALA A 280 -2.20 17.33 -9.66
C ALA A 280 -1.34 18.48 -10.23
N ASP A 281 -1.98 19.34 -11.01
CA ASP A 281 -1.38 20.54 -11.58
C ASP A 281 -1.31 21.70 -10.56
N ALA A 282 -1.07 22.93 -11.02
CA ALA A 282 -0.98 24.09 -10.16
C ALA A 282 -2.29 24.42 -9.41
N ASP A 283 -3.44 23.97 -9.91
CA ASP A 283 -4.71 24.14 -9.21
C ASP A 283 -4.90 23.13 -8.07
N GLY A 284 -4.01 22.14 -7.95
CA GLY A 284 -3.98 21.13 -6.90
C GLY A 284 -4.58 19.79 -7.31
N ALA A 285 -4.25 18.73 -6.56
CA ALA A 285 -4.75 17.39 -6.83
C ALA A 285 -6.28 17.31 -6.74
N ARG A 286 -6.90 16.73 -7.76
CA ARG A 286 -8.33 16.48 -7.81
C ARG A 286 -8.64 15.12 -7.21
N VAL A 287 -9.70 15.10 -6.41
CA VAL A 287 -10.30 13.87 -5.86
C VAL A 287 -11.71 13.76 -6.44
N SER A 288 -11.95 12.69 -7.16
CA SER A 288 -13.26 12.41 -7.77
C SER A 288 -13.66 10.95 -7.49
N ALA A 289 -14.84 10.58 -7.97
CA ALA A 289 -15.33 9.23 -7.85
C ALA A 289 -16.29 8.87 -8.97
N ASP A 290 -16.22 7.62 -9.42
CA ASP A 290 -17.08 7.12 -10.49
C ASP A 290 -17.43 5.64 -10.30
N GLU A 291 -18.37 5.17 -11.09
CA GLU A 291 -18.76 3.77 -11.19
C GLU A 291 -17.62 2.96 -11.84
N PRO A 292 -17.48 1.66 -11.51
CA PRO A 292 -16.37 0.83 -11.99
C PRO A 292 -16.31 0.70 -13.51
N GLY A 293 -17.42 1.00 -14.20
CA GLY A 293 -17.57 0.95 -15.65
C GLY A 293 -17.02 2.16 -16.40
N LEU A 294 -16.68 3.26 -15.72
CA LEU A 294 -16.14 4.46 -16.36
C LEU A 294 -14.87 4.11 -17.16
N ARG A 295 -14.79 4.64 -18.38
CA ARG A 295 -13.62 4.60 -19.26
C ARG A 295 -13.28 6.03 -19.65
N ASP A 296 -12.04 6.43 -19.41
CA ASP A 296 -11.56 7.78 -19.71
C ASP A 296 -10.09 7.71 -20.13
N ASP A 297 -9.69 8.54 -21.10
CA ASP A 297 -8.34 8.52 -21.70
C ASP A 297 -7.26 9.07 -20.77
N ALA A 298 -7.63 9.88 -19.78
CA ALA A 298 -6.74 10.34 -18.73
C ALA A 298 -6.76 9.42 -17.48
N LEU A 299 -7.64 8.43 -17.42
CA LEU A 299 -7.79 7.54 -16.26
C LEU A 299 -7.08 6.21 -16.46
N GLY A 300 -5.98 6.02 -15.73
CA GLY A 300 -5.19 4.79 -15.72
C GLY A 300 -5.02 4.22 -14.31
N VAL A 301 -4.00 3.36 -14.16
CA VAL A 301 -3.57 2.86 -12.85
C VAL A 301 -2.12 3.18 -12.58
N SER A 302 -1.86 3.86 -11.47
CA SER A 302 -0.52 3.98 -10.90
C SER A 302 -0.26 2.80 -9.96
N PHE A 303 0.74 1.99 -10.29
CA PHE A 303 1.12 0.82 -9.50
C PHE A 303 1.91 1.26 -8.26
N SER A 304 1.47 0.83 -7.08
CA SER A 304 2.12 1.04 -5.79
C SER A 304 2.07 -0.22 -4.96
N ARG A 305 3.23 -0.72 -4.53
CA ARG A 305 3.30 -1.84 -3.58
C ARG A 305 4.10 -1.44 -2.34
N SER A 306 3.57 -1.75 -1.18
CA SER A 306 4.27 -1.73 0.10
C SER A 306 4.28 -3.14 0.69
N GLN A 307 5.27 -3.43 1.52
CA GLN A 307 5.39 -4.70 2.26
C GLN A 307 5.69 -4.43 3.73
#